data_AF-A0AAX2F1N3-F1
#
_entry.id   AF-A0AAX2F1N3-F1
#
_cell.length_a   1.000
_cell.length_b   1.000
_cell.length_c   1.000
_cell.angle_alpha   90.00
_cell.angle_beta   90.00
_cell.angle_gamma   90.00
#
_symmetry.space_group_name_H-M   'P 1'
#
loop_
_entity.id
_entity.type
_entity.pdbx_description
1 polymer ?
#
loop_
_entity_poly.entity_id
_entity_poly.type
_entity_poly.pdbx_seq_one_letter_code
_entity_poly.pdbx_strand_id
1 'polypeptide(L)'
;MKKIIYIIAVCLTMGVLSSCTKYNFDDTGLANGKHDMTMWEYFKRDSYNWDSLCVMAERADLVSLFQGTSQYGKNFTFFGPTNHSINRYLFENGMTSVSDIPVADCKKFILNCVLPNKRVMLDDFKEGVKSSDASTPIGKGGEIVEMASGNQLWIYTFRESYNSVPRAGALRIHLVSPTTTKTSDVASCNIETNTGVVHSLVYDFNLTDF
;
A
#
# COMPACT_ATOMS: atom_id res chain seq x y z
N MET A 1 1.57 24.29 63.05
CA MET A 1 0.31 24.04 62.30
C MET A 1 0.35 24.61 60.87
N LYS A 2 0.68 25.89 60.64
CA LYS A 2 0.73 26.50 59.29
C LYS A 2 1.65 25.76 58.30
N LYS A 3 2.86 25.32 58.72
CA LYS A 3 3.79 24.56 57.88
C LYS A 3 3.28 23.18 57.43
N ILE A 4 2.49 22.51 58.28
CA ILE A 4 1.87 21.22 57.95
C ILE A 4 0.76 21.40 56.92
N ILE A 5 0.00 22.50 57.02
CA ILE A 5 -1.05 22.86 56.05
C ILE A 5 -0.43 23.11 54.66
N TYR A 6 0.73 23.79 54.58
CA TYR A 6 1.42 24.00 53.31
C TYR A 6 1.94 22.69 52.68
N ILE A 7 2.47 21.76 53.48
CA ILE A 7 2.93 20.46 52.98
C ILE A 7 1.76 19.63 52.45
N ILE A 8 0.63 19.63 53.17
CA ILE A 8 -0.59 18.93 52.72
C ILE A 8 -1.11 19.56 51.42
N ALA A 9 -1.12 20.90 51.30
CA ALA A 9 -1.55 21.58 50.09
C ALA A 9 -0.66 21.25 48.88
N VAL A 10 0.67 21.20 49.05
CA VAL A 10 1.61 20.83 47.98
C VAL A 10 1.41 19.38 47.54
N CYS A 11 1.27 18.45 48.48
CA CYS A 11 0.99 17.04 48.17
C CYS A 11 -0.36 16.86 47.45
N LEU A 12 -1.39 17.61 47.85
CA LEU A 12 -2.69 17.59 47.18
C LEU A 12 -2.59 18.11 45.73
N THR A 13 -1.81 19.17 45.50
CA THR A 13 -1.61 19.75 44.16
C THR A 13 -0.76 18.88 43.23
N MET A 14 0.16 18.07 43.75
CA MET A 14 0.93 17.11 42.94
C MET A 14 0.10 15.86 42.55
N GLY A 15 -0.95 15.51 43.31
CA GLY A 15 -1.86 14.41 42.98
C GLY A 15 -2.86 14.72 41.87
N VAL A 16 -3.16 16.00 41.59
CA VAL A 16 -4.11 16.41 40.54
C VAL A 16 -3.47 16.64 39.16
N LEU A 17 -2.13 16.57 39.06
CA LEU A 17 -1.42 16.63 37.77
C LEU A 17 -1.15 15.24 37.16
N SER A 18 -1.72 14.18 37.74
CA SER A 18 -1.75 12.84 37.15
C SER A 18 -2.76 12.79 36.00
N SER A 19 -2.46 13.52 34.92
CA SER A 19 -3.08 13.29 33.62
C SER A 19 -2.61 11.91 33.13
N CYS A 20 -3.32 10.85 33.52
CA CYS A 20 -3.30 9.63 32.73
C CYS A 20 -3.87 10.02 31.37
N THR A 21 -3.00 10.22 30.38
CA THR A 21 -3.46 10.30 29.00
C THR A 21 -4.19 8.99 28.75
N LYS A 22 -5.53 9.06 28.70
CA LYS A 22 -6.32 8.00 28.08
C LYS A 22 -5.87 8.04 26.63
N TYR A 23 -4.84 7.27 26.31
CA TYR A 23 -4.54 6.93 24.94
C TYR A 23 -5.84 6.30 24.45
N ASN A 24 -6.53 6.96 23.52
CA ASN A 24 -7.68 6.40 22.82
C ASN A 24 -7.19 5.26 21.92
N PHE A 25 -6.51 4.30 22.54
CA PHE A 25 -6.05 3.08 21.93
C PHE A 25 -7.22 2.13 22.04
N ASP A 26 -8.11 2.24 21.06
CA ASP A 26 -9.10 1.21 20.84
C ASP A 26 -8.32 0.01 20.29
N ASP A 27 -8.23 -1.04 21.09
CA ASP A 27 -7.76 -2.34 20.61
C ASP A 27 -8.82 -2.89 19.66
N THR A 28 -8.66 -2.56 18.38
CA THR A 28 -9.52 -3.02 17.29
C THR A 28 -9.27 -4.49 16.93
N GLY A 29 -8.40 -5.18 17.69
CA GLY A 29 -7.95 -6.53 17.43
C GLY A 29 -6.85 -6.57 16.36
N LEU A 30 -6.52 -7.79 15.93
CA LEU A 30 -5.58 -8.01 14.83
C LEU A 30 -6.24 -7.63 13.51
N ALA A 31 -5.48 -6.99 12.61
CA ALA A 31 -5.93 -6.70 11.27
C ALA A 31 -6.36 -8.01 10.57
N ASN A 32 -7.65 -8.13 10.23
CA ASN A 32 -8.15 -9.24 9.44
C ASN A 32 -7.99 -8.91 7.95
N GLY A 33 -6.94 -9.46 7.33
CA GLY A 33 -6.70 -9.31 5.89
C GLY A 33 -7.65 -10.11 5.01
N LYS A 34 -8.51 -10.99 5.55
CA LYS A 34 -9.39 -11.85 4.76
C LYS A 34 -10.79 -11.25 4.62
N HIS A 35 -11.18 -11.02 3.37
CA HIS A 35 -12.46 -10.47 2.99
C HIS A 35 -13.24 -11.43 2.08
N ASP A 36 -14.36 -11.95 2.58
CA ASP A 36 -15.28 -12.80 1.80
C ASP A 36 -16.16 -11.95 0.87
N MET A 37 -15.52 -11.33 -0.12
CA MET A 37 -16.13 -10.52 -1.16
C MET A 37 -15.19 -10.41 -2.35
N THR A 38 -15.68 -9.90 -3.49
CA THR A 38 -14.82 -9.56 -4.62
C THR A 38 -13.91 -8.37 -4.27
N MET A 39 -12.77 -8.27 -4.95
CA MET A 39 -11.88 -7.11 -4.87
C MET A 39 -12.61 -5.82 -5.25
N TRP A 40 -13.55 -5.89 -6.20
CA TRP A 40 -14.40 -4.75 -6.55
C TRP A 40 -15.29 -4.29 -5.38
N GLU A 41 -15.93 -5.22 -4.67
CA GLU A 41 -16.74 -4.89 -3.50
C GLU A 41 -15.90 -4.38 -2.32
N TYR A 42 -14.68 -4.92 -2.15
CA TYR A 42 -13.73 -4.42 -1.17
C TYR A 42 -13.39 -2.95 -1.42
N PHE A 43 -13.00 -2.59 -2.65
CA PHE A 43 -12.68 -1.20 -2.99
C PHE A 43 -13.84 -0.25 -2.74
N LYS A 44 -15.07 -0.64 -3.11
CA LYS A 44 -16.26 0.19 -2.88
C LYS A 44 -16.60 0.40 -1.39
N ARG A 45 -16.11 -0.44 -0.48
CA ARG A 45 -16.36 -0.30 0.98
C ARG A 45 -15.36 0.63 1.66
N ASP A 46 -14.20 0.87 1.05
CA ASP A 46 -13.14 1.72 1.59
C ASP A 46 -12.88 2.88 0.62
N SER A 47 -13.80 3.84 0.64
CA SER A 47 -13.74 5.05 -0.17
C SER A 47 -12.57 5.96 0.23
N TYR A 48 -12.02 5.83 1.44
CA TYR A 48 -10.86 6.61 1.87
C TYR A 48 -9.62 6.25 1.05
N ASN A 49 -9.41 4.97 0.76
CA ASN A 49 -8.26 4.51 -0.01
C ASN A 49 -8.55 4.31 -1.51
N TRP A 50 -9.76 3.90 -1.91
CA TRP A 50 -9.97 3.31 -3.25
C TRP A 50 -11.01 3.98 -4.14
N ASP A 51 -11.66 5.06 -3.70
CA ASP A 51 -12.70 5.75 -4.48
C ASP A 51 -12.22 6.19 -5.88
N SER A 52 -11.07 6.85 -5.95
CA SER A 52 -10.47 7.29 -7.22
C SER A 52 -10.07 6.11 -8.11
N LEU A 53 -9.60 5.01 -7.52
CA LEU A 53 -9.31 3.78 -8.25
C LEU A 53 -10.58 3.18 -8.86
N CYS A 54 -11.71 3.20 -8.14
CA CYS A 54 -12.99 2.73 -8.65
C CYS A 54 -13.41 3.52 -9.90
N VAL A 55 -13.33 4.86 -9.84
CA VAL A 55 -13.65 5.74 -10.97
C VAL A 55 -12.72 5.48 -12.16
N MET A 56 -11.42 5.27 -11.94
CA MET A 56 -10.48 4.91 -13.00
C MET A 56 -10.86 3.57 -13.66
N ALA A 57 -11.23 2.57 -12.86
CA ALA A 57 -11.57 1.24 -13.34
C ALA A 57 -12.86 1.22 -14.17
N GLU A 58 -13.88 1.97 -13.75
CA GLU A 58 -15.12 2.14 -14.52
C GLU A 58 -14.86 2.81 -15.86
N ARG A 59 -14.09 3.91 -15.87
CA ARG A 59 -13.72 4.62 -17.10
C ARG A 59 -12.89 3.76 -18.06
N ALA A 60 -12.01 2.92 -17.53
CA ALA A 60 -11.11 2.07 -18.29
C ALA A 60 -11.73 0.74 -18.75
N ASP A 61 -13.00 0.47 -18.42
CA ASP A 61 -13.68 -0.81 -18.64
C ASP A 61 -12.92 -2.00 -18.00
N LEU A 62 -12.44 -1.80 -16.77
CA LEU A 62 -11.67 -2.78 -16.00
C LEU A 62 -12.42 -3.28 -14.76
N VAL A 63 -13.71 -3.01 -14.60
CA VAL A 63 -14.50 -3.55 -13.48
C VAL A 63 -14.48 -5.08 -13.47
N SER A 64 -14.55 -5.71 -14.64
CA SER A 64 -14.51 -7.17 -14.80
C SER A 64 -13.19 -7.81 -14.31
N LEU A 65 -12.09 -7.06 -14.32
CA LEU A 65 -10.82 -7.48 -13.71
C LEU A 65 -11.01 -7.72 -12.21
N PHE A 66 -11.51 -6.72 -11.49
CA PHE A 66 -11.66 -6.78 -10.04
C PHE A 66 -12.83 -7.67 -9.58
N GLN A 67 -13.82 -7.90 -10.44
CA GLN A 67 -14.86 -8.92 -10.25
C GLN A 67 -14.36 -10.35 -10.53
N GLY A 68 -13.16 -10.51 -11.12
CA GLY A 68 -12.58 -11.80 -11.46
C GLY A 68 -13.28 -12.53 -12.60
N THR A 69 -13.95 -11.78 -13.49
CA THR A 69 -14.66 -12.28 -14.68
C THR A 69 -13.91 -11.99 -15.99
N SER A 70 -12.82 -11.24 -15.92
CA SER A 70 -11.91 -10.99 -17.05
C SER A 70 -11.02 -12.20 -17.40
N GLN A 71 -10.19 -12.05 -18.43
CA GLN A 71 -9.18 -13.04 -18.83
C GLN A 71 -8.16 -13.39 -17.73
N TYR A 72 -7.97 -12.52 -16.73
CA TYR A 72 -7.03 -12.76 -15.61
C TYR A 72 -7.64 -13.66 -14.51
N GLY A 73 -8.94 -13.95 -14.60
CA GLY A 73 -9.66 -14.79 -13.64
C GLY A 73 -9.57 -14.25 -12.21
N LYS A 74 -9.39 -15.15 -11.24
CA LYS A 74 -9.37 -14.85 -9.79
C LYS A 74 -7.99 -15.06 -9.15
N ASN A 75 -7.00 -15.45 -9.95
CA ASN A 75 -5.66 -15.79 -9.49
C ASN A 75 -4.68 -14.70 -9.93
N PHE A 76 -4.79 -13.51 -9.35
CA PHE A 76 -3.87 -12.41 -9.62
C PHE A 76 -3.56 -11.62 -8.35
N THR A 77 -2.47 -10.87 -8.41
CA THR A 77 -2.05 -9.92 -7.39
C THR A 77 -2.22 -8.52 -7.96
N PHE A 78 -2.78 -7.61 -7.17
CA PHE A 78 -2.92 -6.21 -7.54
C PHE A 78 -2.17 -5.31 -6.56
N PHE A 79 -1.29 -4.47 -7.09
CA PHE A 79 -0.56 -3.46 -6.34
C PHE A 79 -1.34 -2.15 -6.37
N GLY A 80 -2.27 -1.98 -5.42
CA GLY A 80 -3.26 -0.91 -5.48
C GLY A 80 -2.68 0.46 -5.18
N PRO A 81 -2.71 1.43 -6.13
CA PRO A 81 -2.47 2.83 -5.81
C PRO A 81 -3.65 3.39 -5.02
N THR A 82 -3.38 4.11 -3.94
CA THR A 82 -4.44 4.71 -3.13
C THR A 82 -4.89 6.05 -3.72
N ASN A 83 -5.98 6.59 -3.19
CA ASN A 83 -6.47 7.93 -3.50
C ASN A 83 -5.37 9.00 -3.38
N HIS A 84 -4.43 8.86 -2.46
CA HIS A 84 -3.31 9.80 -2.33
C HIS A 84 -2.41 9.81 -3.57
N SER A 85 -2.05 8.64 -4.10
CA SER A 85 -1.26 8.52 -5.33
C SER A 85 -1.99 9.11 -6.55
N ILE A 86 -3.29 8.87 -6.66
CA ILE A 86 -4.10 9.36 -7.78
C ILE A 86 -4.31 10.88 -7.68
N ASN A 87 -4.64 11.39 -6.49
CA ASN A 87 -4.79 12.83 -6.25
C ASN A 87 -3.49 13.60 -6.50
N ARG A 88 -2.34 13.00 -6.15
CA ARG A 88 -1.03 13.56 -6.49
C ARG A 88 -0.85 13.70 -7.99
N TYR A 89 -1.14 12.64 -8.75
CA TYR A 89 -1.06 12.69 -10.22
C TYR A 89 -1.95 13.79 -10.80
N LEU A 90 -3.18 13.94 -10.29
CA LEU A 90 -4.09 15.01 -10.72
C LEU A 90 -3.48 16.39 -10.45
N PHE A 91 -2.99 16.62 -9.24
CA PHE A 91 -2.39 17.88 -8.83
C PHE A 91 -1.16 18.24 -9.69
N GLU A 92 -0.25 17.30 -9.90
CA GLU A 92 0.98 17.51 -10.68
C GLU A 92 0.68 17.82 -12.16
N ASN A 93 -0.47 17.37 -12.68
CA ASN A 93 -0.88 17.59 -14.07
C ASN A 93 -1.96 18.67 -14.24
N GLY A 94 -2.29 19.44 -13.19
CA GLY A 94 -3.30 20.49 -13.26
C GLY A 94 -4.72 19.99 -13.55
N MET A 95 -5.00 18.73 -13.24
CA MET A 95 -6.30 18.09 -13.41
C MET A 95 -7.16 18.28 -12.17
N THR A 96 -8.47 18.44 -12.36
CA THR A 96 -9.42 18.68 -11.25
C THR A 96 -10.00 17.38 -10.72
N SER A 97 -10.15 16.36 -11.57
CA SER A 97 -10.70 15.08 -11.16
C SER A 97 -10.19 13.93 -12.01
N VAL A 98 -10.45 12.70 -11.56
CA VAL A 98 -10.17 11.48 -12.34
C VAL A 98 -10.82 11.53 -13.73
N SER A 99 -11.88 12.34 -13.92
CA SER A 99 -12.52 12.45 -15.23
C SER A 99 -11.64 13.13 -16.30
N ASP A 100 -10.60 13.83 -15.88
CA ASP A 100 -9.68 14.55 -16.75
C ASP A 100 -8.53 13.65 -17.21
N ILE A 101 -8.30 12.51 -16.54
CA ILE A 101 -7.29 11.53 -16.94
C ILE A 101 -7.77 10.82 -18.21
N PRO A 102 -6.97 10.77 -19.30
CA PRO A 102 -7.33 10.03 -20.50
C PRO A 102 -7.66 8.58 -20.20
N VAL A 103 -8.70 8.02 -20.85
CA VAL A 103 -9.15 6.63 -20.61
C VAL A 103 -8.02 5.62 -20.83
N ALA A 104 -7.18 5.86 -21.85
CA ALA A 104 -6.01 5.04 -22.13
C ALA A 104 -5.00 5.04 -20.97
N ASP A 105 -4.81 6.18 -20.32
CA ASP A 105 -3.91 6.31 -19.17
C ASP A 105 -4.50 5.64 -17.93
N CYS A 106 -5.80 5.80 -17.66
CA CYS A 106 -6.48 5.04 -16.59
C CYS A 106 -6.26 3.53 -16.75
N LYS A 107 -6.46 3.03 -17.98
CA LYS A 107 -6.25 1.62 -18.30
C LYS A 107 -4.80 1.20 -18.09
N LYS A 108 -3.85 1.99 -18.59
CA LYS A 108 -2.41 1.74 -18.45
C LYS A 108 -1.99 1.70 -16.98
N PHE A 109 -2.36 2.69 -16.18
CA PHE A 109 -1.99 2.78 -14.77
C PHE A 109 -2.50 1.58 -13.97
N ILE A 110 -3.74 1.15 -14.20
CA ILE A 110 -4.27 -0.05 -13.54
C ILE A 110 -3.52 -1.30 -14.00
N LEU A 111 -3.30 -1.50 -15.30
CA LEU A 111 -2.64 -2.70 -15.81
C LEU A 111 -1.16 -2.79 -15.44
N ASN A 112 -0.48 -1.66 -15.24
CA ASN A 112 0.87 -1.59 -14.67
C ASN A 112 0.93 -2.18 -13.25
N CYS A 113 -0.19 -2.21 -12.55
CA CYS A 113 -0.29 -2.66 -11.17
C CYS A 113 -0.84 -4.09 -11.02
N VAL A 114 -1.16 -4.78 -12.12
CA VAL A 114 -1.71 -6.13 -12.09
C VAL A 114 -0.62 -7.14 -12.42
N LEU A 115 -0.30 -8.03 -11.48
CA LEU A 115 0.51 -9.21 -11.73
C LEU A 115 -0.44 -10.37 -12.12
N PRO A 116 -0.52 -10.72 -13.41
CA PRO A 116 -1.50 -11.69 -13.88
C PRO A 116 -1.14 -13.12 -13.48
N ASN A 117 -2.16 -13.97 -13.31
CA ASN A 117 -2.04 -15.42 -13.13
C ASN A 117 -1.19 -15.87 -11.91
N LYS A 118 -0.92 -14.97 -10.96
CA LYS A 118 -0.21 -15.26 -9.71
C LYS A 118 -0.86 -14.50 -8.55
N ARG A 119 -1.47 -15.22 -7.62
CA ARG A 119 -1.83 -14.72 -6.28
C ARG A 119 -0.64 -14.96 -5.35
N VAL A 120 0.00 -13.90 -4.88
CA VAL A 120 1.27 -13.98 -4.14
C VAL A 120 1.14 -13.19 -2.84
N MET A 121 1.30 -13.87 -1.70
CA MET A 121 1.33 -13.23 -0.38
C MET A 121 2.73 -12.70 -0.08
N LEU A 122 2.84 -11.85 0.95
CA LEU A 122 4.11 -11.30 1.45
C LEU A 122 5.21 -12.37 1.57
N ASP A 123 4.90 -13.49 2.22
CA ASP A 123 5.90 -14.53 2.51
C ASP A 123 6.24 -15.41 1.28
N ASP A 124 5.46 -15.33 0.20
CA ASP A 124 5.67 -16.11 -1.02
C ASP A 124 6.60 -15.40 -2.03
N PHE A 125 6.80 -14.09 -1.88
CA PHE A 125 7.76 -13.35 -2.69
C PHE A 125 9.19 -13.73 -2.32
N LYS A 126 10.05 -13.84 -3.34
CA LYS A 126 11.47 -14.17 -3.13
C LYS A 126 12.19 -13.06 -2.37
N GLU A 127 12.97 -13.46 -1.37
CA GLU A 127 13.88 -12.52 -0.70
C GLU A 127 14.89 -11.94 -1.70
N GLY A 128 15.22 -10.67 -1.50
CA GLY A 128 16.23 -9.98 -2.30
C GLY A 128 16.91 -8.87 -1.51
N VAL A 129 17.90 -8.25 -2.13
CA VAL A 129 18.65 -7.13 -1.57
C VAL A 129 18.79 -6.08 -2.64
N LYS A 130 18.39 -4.84 -2.32
CA LYS A 130 18.49 -3.69 -3.21
C LYS A 130 19.88 -3.52 -3.79
N SER A 131 19.95 -2.97 -5.00
CA SER A 131 21.23 -2.59 -5.60
C SER A 131 21.93 -1.50 -4.78
N SER A 132 23.26 -1.56 -4.76
CA SER A 132 24.10 -0.48 -4.23
C SER A 132 24.40 0.62 -5.26
N ASP A 133 24.04 0.39 -6.52
CA ASP A 133 24.25 1.31 -7.65
C ASP A 133 22.91 1.84 -8.15
N ALA A 134 22.74 3.16 -8.08
CA ALA A 134 21.52 3.83 -8.55
C ALA A 134 21.32 3.72 -10.07
N SER A 135 22.38 3.50 -10.85
CA SER A 135 22.31 3.29 -12.30
C SER A 135 21.92 1.85 -12.68
N THR A 136 21.96 0.93 -11.72
CA THR A 136 21.58 -0.48 -11.90
C THR A 136 20.47 -0.81 -10.89
N PRO A 137 19.19 -0.52 -11.18
CA PRO A 137 18.12 -0.56 -10.18
C PRO A 137 17.82 -1.98 -9.66
N ILE A 138 18.19 -3.02 -10.44
CA ILE A 138 17.99 -4.43 -10.08
C ILE A 138 19.11 -4.90 -9.16
N GLY A 139 18.75 -5.41 -7.99
CA GLY A 139 19.67 -5.96 -7.00
C GLY A 139 19.89 -7.47 -7.12
N LYS A 140 20.15 -8.13 -5.99
CA LYS A 140 20.35 -9.58 -5.91
C LYS A 140 19.09 -10.27 -5.38
N GLY A 141 18.81 -11.48 -5.84
CA GLY A 141 17.61 -12.22 -5.44
C GLY A 141 16.34 -11.61 -6.07
N GLY A 142 15.19 -11.79 -5.41
CA GLY A 142 13.91 -11.39 -5.97
C GLY A 142 13.55 -12.11 -7.26
N GLU A 143 12.61 -11.54 -8.01
CA GLU A 143 12.24 -12.00 -9.35
C GLU A 143 11.82 -10.84 -10.25
N ILE A 144 12.13 -10.95 -11.55
CA ILE A 144 11.53 -10.09 -12.58
C ILE A 144 10.20 -10.71 -12.99
N VAL A 145 9.14 -9.93 -12.96
CA VAL A 145 7.80 -10.32 -13.39
C VAL A 145 7.31 -9.40 -14.49
N GLU A 146 6.47 -9.93 -15.37
CA GLU A 146 5.75 -9.15 -16.37
C GLU A 146 4.36 -8.82 -15.84
N MET A 147 4.03 -7.53 -15.83
CA MET A 147 2.74 -6.99 -15.43
C MET A 147 1.73 -7.12 -16.58
N ALA A 148 0.45 -6.98 -16.29
CA ALA A 148 -0.60 -7.09 -17.31
C ALA A 148 -0.51 -6.03 -18.42
N SER A 149 0.21 -4.92 -18.19
CA SER A 149 0.54 -3.92 -19.22
C SER A 149 1.68 -4.34 -20.16
N GLY A 150 2.41 -5.42 -19.85
CA GLY A 150 3.66 -5.80 -20.49
C GLY A 150 4.91 -5.15 -19.88
N ASN A 151 4.76 -4.22 -18.93
CA ASN A 151 5.90 -3.67 -18.20
C ASN A 151 6.53 -4.74 -17.30
N GLN A 152 7.84 -4.66 -17.13
CA GLN A 152 8.57 -5.54 -16.23
C GLN A 152 8.83 -4.84 -14.90
N LEU A 153 8.62 -5.54 -13.79
CA LEU A 153 9.02 -5.10 -12.45
C LEU A 153 9.92 -6.15 -11.82
N TRP A 154 10.99 -5.71 -11.16
CA TRP A 154 11.74 -6.55 -10.23
C TRP A 154 11.12 -6.43 -8.85
N ILE A 155 10.60 -7.54 -8.32
CA ILE A 155 9.91 -7.60 -7.03
C ILE A 155 10.72 -8.46 -6.07
N TYR A 156 10.89 -7.99 -4.85
CA TYR A 156 11.57 -8.74 -3.80
C TYR A 156 11.02 -8.41 -2.43
N THR A 157 11.29 -9.28 -1.46
CA THR A 157 11.06 -8.99 -0.04
C THR A 157 12.36 -8.80 0.71
N PHE A 158 12.33 -7.93 1.72
CA PHE A 158 13.47 -7.69 2.59
C PHE A 158 13.02 -7.32 4.01
N ARG A 159 13.73 -7.83 5.03
CA ARG A 159 13.53 -7.41 6.42
C ARG A 159 14.35 -6.16 6.69
N GLU A 160 13.65 -5.06 6.92
CA GLU A 160 14.26 -3.78 7.22
C GLU A 160 15.03 -3.77 8.55
N SER A 161 15.85 -2.75 8.75
CA SER A 161 16.50 -2.54 10.03
C SER A 161 15.52 -1.89 11.01
N TYR A 162 15.64 -2.21 12.30
CA TYR A 162 14.87 -1.56 13.37
C TYR A 162 15.79 -1.22 14.53
N ASN A 163 15.76 0.03 15.02
CA ASN A 163 16.65 0.53 16.08
C ASN A 163 18.13 0.16 15.85
N SER A 164 18.62 0.37 14.63
CA SER A 164 19.99 0.05 14.20
C SER A 164 20.35 -1.45 14.24
N VAL A 165 19.39 -2.35 14.44
CA VAL A 165 19.57 -3.79 14.33
C VAL A 165 19.18 -4.25 12.93
N PRO A 166 20.13 -4.76 12.13
CA PRO A 166 19.83 -5.29 10.79
C PRO A 166 18.79 -6.41 10.85
N ARG A 167 17.86 -6.43 9.90
CA ARG A 167 16.80 -7.45 9.74
C ARG A 167 15.87 -7.64 10.94
N ALA A 168 15.83 -6.70 11.88
CA ALA A 168 14.92 -6.73 13.03
C ALA A 168 13.56 -6.03 12.78
N GLY A 169 13.42 -5.34 11.64
CA GLY A 169 12.20 -4.64 11.25
C GLY A 169 11.22 -5.51 10.47
N ALA A 170 10.19 -4.84 9.94
CA ALA A 170 9.16 -5.47 9.13
C ALA A 170 9.74 -6.08 7.84
N LEU A 171 9.23 -7.25 7.46
CA LEU A 171 9.39 -7.80 6.12
C LEU A 171 8.51 -6.97 5.17
N ARG A 172 9.09 -6.34 4.15
CA ARG A 172 8.37 -5.52 3.17
C ARG A 172 8.55 -6.04 1.76
N ILE A 173 7.54 -5.80 0.92
CA ILE A 173 7.60 -6.00 -0.54
C ILE A 173 8.10 -4.71 -1.16
N HIS A 174 9.10 -4.82 -2.01
CA HIS A 174 9.67 -3.75 -2.80
C HIS A 174 9.44 -4.05 -4.28
N LEU A 175 8.96 -3.05 -5.02
CA LEU A 175 8.75 -3.09 -6.46
C LEU A 175 9.70 -2.11 -7.12
N VAL A 176 10.48 -2.57 -8.08
CA VAL A 176 11.45 -1.76 -8.81
C VAL A 176 11.15 -1.83 -10.29
N SER A 177 10.91 -0.69 -10.92
CA SER A 177 10.78 -0.61 -12.38
C SER A 177 12.17 -0.47 -13.00
N PRO A 178 12.65 -1.43 -13.80
CA PRO A 178 13.90 -1.30 -14.52
C PRO A 178 13.86 -0.16 -15.54
N THR A 179 12.67 0.19 -16.03
CA THR A 179 12.45 1.23 -17.04
C THR A 179 12.57 2.64 -16.46
N THR A 180 11.92 2.90 -15.34
CA THR A 180 11.89 4.24 -14.71
C THR A 180 12.97 4.39 -13.64
N THR A 181 13.63 3.28 -13.26
CA THR A 181 14.57 3.15 -12.13
C THR A 181 13.96 3.50 -10.77
N LYS A 182 12.63 3.63 -10.68
CA LYS A 182 11.93 3.95 -9.43
C LYS A 182 11.72 2.69 -8.61
N THR A 183 11.78 2.88 -7.30
CA THR A 183 11.42 1.87 -6.29
C THR A 183 10.18 2.36 -5.56
N SER A 184 9.21 1.47 -5.41
CA SER A 184 7.96 1.70 -4.68
C SER A 184 7.76 0.57 -3.68
N ASP A 185 7.23 0.89 -2.51
CA ASP A 185 7.03 -0.08 -1.43
C ASP A 185 5.54 -0.39 -1.24
N VAL A 186 5.27 -1.51 -0.58
CA VAL A 186 3.92 -1.86 -0.11
C VAL A 186 3.72 -1.35 1.32
N ALA A 187 2.67 -0.57 1.53
CA ALA A 187 2.26 -0.06 2.85
C ALA A 187 1.41 -1.06 3.64
N SER A 188 0.51 -1.78 2.95
CA SER A 188 -0.35 -2.81 3.55
C SER A 188 -0.40 -4.01 2.63
N CYS A 189 -0.15 -5.19 3.18
CA CYS A 189 -0.02 -6.43 2.40
C CYS A 189 -1.07 -7.46 2.80
N ASN A 190 -1.25 -8.46 1.95
CA ASN A 190 -2.13 -9.62 2.19
C ASN A 190 -3.60 -9.24 2.44
N ILE A 191 -4.11 -8.24 1.70
CA ILE A 191 -5.55 -7.97 1.65
C ILE A 191 -6.15 -9.01 0.70
N GLU A 192 -6.64 -10.09 1.26
CA GLU A 192 -7.18 -11.23 0.57
C GLU A 192 -8.65 -11.04 0.23
N THR A 193 -9.00 -11.31 -1.02
CA THR A 193 -10.38 -11.27 -1.53
C THR A 193 -10.70 -12.57 -2.27
N ASN A 194 -11.97 -12.73 -2.65
CA ASN A 194 -12.42 -13.87 -3.46
C ASN A 194 -11.90 -13.81 -4.91
N THR A 195 -11.36 -12.66 -5.34
CA THR A 195 -10.91 -12.43 -6.72
C THR A 195 -9.43 -12.07 -6.82
N GLY A 196 -8.64 -12.30 -5.78
CA GLY A 196 -7.19 -12.10 -5.79
C GLY A 196 -6.66 -11.59 -4.46
N VAL A 197 -5.44 -11.06 -4.47
CA VAL A 197 -4.83 -10.37 -3.32
C VAL A 197 -4.47 -8.94 -3.71
N VAL A 198 -4.70 -8.01 -2.80
CA VAL A 198 -4.28 -6.61 -2.91
C VAL A 198 -3.10 -6.36 -1.97
N HIS A 199 -2.08 -5.70 -2.51
CA HIS A 199 -1.02 -5.07 -1.75
C HIS A 199 -1.13 -3.57 -1.99
N SER A 200 -1.50 -2.80 -0.96
CA SER A 200 -1.62 -1.35 -1.07
C SER A 200 -0.23 -0.74 -1.20
N LEU A 201 -0.02 0.06 -2.24
CA LEU A 201 1.19 0.84 -2.41
C LEU A 201 1.26 1.95 -1.35
N VAL A 202 2.49 2.41 -1.08
CA VAL A 202 2.75 3.59 -0.25
C VAL A 202 2.10 4.84 -0.81
N TYR A 203 1.71 5.77 0.07
CA TYR A 203 0.95 6.96 -0.31
C TYR A 203 1.74 7.96 -1.19
N ASP A 204 3.06 7.83 -1.25
CA ASP A 204 3.94 8.63 -2.10
C ASP A 204 4.24 7.99 -3.46
N PHE A 205 3.68 6.80 -3.74
CA PHE A 205 3.73 6.16 -5.06
C PHE A 205 3.18 7.08 -6.15
N ASN A 206 3.89 7.17 -7.27
CA ASN A 206 3.43 7.89 -8.47
C ASN A 206 2.92 6.88 -9.50
N LEU A 207 1.80 7.20 -10.16
CA LEU A 207 1.20 6.32 -11.18
C LEU A 207 2.13 6.05 -12.38
N THR A 208 3.19 6.85 -12.53
CA THR A 208 4.23 6.76 -13.56
C THR A 208 5.50 6.05 -13.10
N ASP A 209 5.56 5.53 -11.87
CA ASP A 209 6.73 4.81 -11.35
C ASP A 209 6.94 3.45 -12.03
N PHE A 210 5.89 2.83 -12.60
CA PHE A 210 5.93 1.50 -13.24
C PHE A 210 5.96 1.54 -14.77
#